data_AF-A0A7J8PID7-F1
#
_entry.id   AF-A0A7J8PID7-F1
#
_cell.length_a   1.000
_cell.length_b   1.000
_cell.length_c   1.000
_cell.angle_alpha   90.00
_cell.angle_beta   90.00
_cell.angle_gamma   90.00
#
_symmetry.space_group_name_H-M   'P 1'
#
loop_
_entity.id
_entity.type
_entity.pdbx_description
1 polymer ?
#
loop_
_entity_poly.entity_id
_entity_poly.type
_entity_poly.pdbx_seq_one_letter_code
_entity_poly.pdbx_strand_id
1 'polypeptide(L)'
;NEDIQLRLNSIRRLSTIARALGEERTRKELIPFLSENNDDDDEVLLAMAEELGVFIPYVGGVEYANVLLPPLETLCTVEETCVRDKAVESLCRIGAQMREQDLVEYFIPLVKEVES
;
A
#
# COMPACT_ATOMS: atom_id res chain seq x y z
N ASN A 1 22.42 -9.66 2.66
CA ASN A 1 21.35 -10.41 3.33
C ASN A 1 20.93 -9.79 4.67
N GLU A 2 21.81 -9.15 5.44
CA GLU A 2 21.41 -8.34 6.61
C GLU A 2 20.52 -7.14 6.23
N ASP A 3 20.76 -6.53 5.07
CA ASP A 3 19.99 -5.37 4.62
C ASP A 3 18.51 -5.68 4.36
N ILE A 4 18.19 -6.87 3.85
CA ILE A 4 16.79 -7.29 3.61
C ILE A 4 16.06 -7.42 4.95
N GLN A 5 16.68 -8.07 5.94
CA GLN A 5 16.09 -8.21 7.27
C GLN A 5 15.88 -6.85 7.94
N LEU A 6 16.77 -5.87 7.74
CA LEU A 6 16.58 -4.51 8.24
C LEU A 6 15.40 -3.80 7.56
N ARG A 7 15.26 -3.92 6.24
CA ARG A 7 14.13 -3.34 5.49
C ARG A 7 12.81 -4.00 5.88
N LEU A 8 12.77 -5.32 5.95
CA LEU A 8 11.59 -6.08 6.36
C LEU A 8 11.16 -5.74 7.81
N ASN A 9 12.12 -5.58 8.73
CA ASN A 9 11.84 -5.09 10.08
C ASN A 9 11.29 -3.65 10.08
N SER A 10 11.72 -2.82 9.14
CA SER A 10 11.22 -1.44 9.00
C SER A 10 9.79 -1.43 8.45
N ILE A 11 9.49 -2.25 7.44
CA ILE A 11 8.14 -2.45 6.89
C ILE A 11 7.18 -2.93 7.98
N ARG A 12 7.55 -3.95 8.76
CA ARG A 12 6.73 -4.42 9.90
C ARG A 12 6.51 -3.37 11.00
N ARG A 13 7.28 -2.29 10.99
CA ARG A 13 7.14 -1.16 11.92
C ARG A 13 6.47 0.05 11.27
N LEU A 14 6.01 -0.05 10.02
CA LEU A 14 5.35 1.04 9.30
C LEU A 14 4.18 1.61 10.08
N SER A 15 3.32 0.76 10.62
CA SER A 15 2.19 1.16 11.46
C SER A 15 2.62 1.99 12.68
N THR A 16 3.73 1.62 13.33
CA THR A 16 4.29 2.36 14.45
C THR A 16 4.89 3.70 14.01
N ILE A 17 5.61 3.70 12.89
CA ILE A 17 6.23 4.89 12.30
C ILE A 17 5.16 5.89 11.87
N ALA A 18 4.14 5.46 11.14
CA ALA A 18 3.03 6.29 10.69
C ALA A 18 2.24 6.90 11.86
N ARG A 19 2.01 6.11 12.92
CA ARG A 19 1.39 6.60 14.15
C ARG A 19 2.24 7.70 14.83
N ALA A 20 3.56 7.59 14.79
CA ALA A 20 4.46 8.59 15.37
C ALA A 20 4.60 9.85 14.50
N LEU A 21 4.61 9.69 13.17
CA LEU A 21 4.66 10.79 12.20
C LEU A 21 3.36 11.60 12.16
N GLY A 22 2.22 10.93 12.38
CA GLY A 22 0.90 11.48 12.18
C GLY A 22 0.40 11.30 10.74
N GLU A 23 -0.91 11.40 10.58
CA GLU A 23 -1.61 11.07 9.34
C GLU A 23 -1.17 11.95 8.16
N GLU A 24 -0.99 13.26 8.39
CA GLU A 24 -0.62 14.19 7.34
C GLU A 24 0.76 13.91 6.76
N ARG A 25 1.75 13.69 7.62
CA ARG A 25 3.12 13.36 7.20
C ARG A 25 3.19 11.96 6.60
N THR A 26 2.42 11.02 7.12
CA THR A 26 2.29 9.68 6.53
C THR A 26 1.89 9.78 5.07
N ARG A 27 0.83 10.54 4.75
CA ARG A 27 0.37 10.73 3.37
C ARG A 27 1.35 11.47 2.47
N LYS A 28 2.03 12.49 2.99
CA LYS A 28 2.89 13.39 2.20
C LYS A 28 4.35 12.94 2.06
N GLU A 29 4.82 12.11 2.98
CA GLU A 29 6.22 11.68 3.06
C GLU A 29 6.33 10.16 3.00
N LEU A 30 5.64 9.45 3.90
CA LEU A 30 5.80 7.99 4.03
C LEU A 30 5.23 7.23 2.83
N ILE A 31 4.03 7.58 2.37
CA ILE A 31 3.37 6.91 1.24
C ILE A 31 4.14 7.12 -0.08
N PRO A 32 4.57 8.35 -0.45
CA PRO A 32 5.44 8.56 -1.60
C PRO A 32 6.75 7.80 -1.49
N PHE A 33 7.37 7.80 -0.30
CA PHE A 33 8.59 7.03 -0.05
C PHE A 33 8.39 5.53 -0.33
N LEU A 34 7.30 4.93 0.12
CA LEU A 34 7.00 3.52 -0.17
C LEU A 34 6.75 3.27 -1.66
N SER A 35 6.05 4.19 -2.31
CA SER A 35 5.74 4.09 -3.75
C SER A 35 7.01 4.14 -4.61
N GLU A 36 8.02 4.92 -4.19
CA GLU A 36 9.33 5.01 -4.86
C GLU A 36 10.23 3.79 -4.60
N ASN A 37 9.98 3.01 -3.54
CA ASN A 37 10.77 1.83 -3.16
C ASN A 37 10.06 0.51 -3.53
N ASN A 38 9.44 0.48 -4.71
CA ASN A 38 8.70 -0.68 -5.24
C ASN A 38 9.58 -1.73 -5.96
N ASP A 39 10.88 -1.45 -6.15
CA ASP A 39 11.88 -2.33 -6.78
C ASP A 39 12.79 -2.98 -5.70
N ASP A 40 12.22 -3.28 -4.53
CA ASP A 40 12.91 -3.98 -3.44
C ASP A 40 12.71 -5.50 -3.58
N ASP A 41 13.30 -6.25 -2.66
CA ASP A 41 13.22 -7.72 -2.62
C ASP A 41 11.77 -8.20 -2.42
N ASP A 42 11.39 -9.30 -3.07
CA ASP A 42 10.01 -9.83 -3.07
C ASP A 42 9.44 -10.02 -1.66
N GLU A 43 10.26 -10.44 -0.68
CA GLU A 43 9.82 -10.58 0.71
C GLU A 43 9.44 -9.24 1.35
N VAL A 44 10.15 -8.17 0.99
CA VAL A 44 9.89 -6.80 1.47
C VAL A 44 8.63 -6.25 0.82
N LEU A 45 8.49 -6.43 -0.50
CA LEU A 45 7.31 -6.01 -1.26
C LEU A 45 6.04 -6.72 -0.78
N LEU A 46 6.13 -8.03 -0.49
CA LEU A 46 5.01 -8.80 0.05
C LEU A 46 4.56 -8.25 1.41
N ALA A 47 5.50 -8.00 2.32
CA ALA A 47 5.21 -7.42 3.63
C ALA A 47 4.64 -5.99 3.50
N MET A 48 5.10 -5.22 2.51
CA MET A 48 4.61 -3.86 2.24
C MET A 48 3.15 -3.91 1.76
N ALA A 49 2.83 -4.79 0.82
CA ALA A 49 1.47 -5.01 0.34
C ALA A 49 0.51 -5.35 1.49
N GLU A 50 0.95 -6.23 2.41
CA GLU A 50 0.17 -6.62 3.58
C GLU A 50 -0.07 -5.46 4.56
N GLU A 51 0.97 -4.70 4.91
CA GLU A 51 0.85 -3.56 5.81
C GLU A 51 -0.04 -2.45 5.22
N LEU A 52 0.08 -2.19 3.91
CA LEU A 52 -0.73 -1.17 3.21
C LEU A 52 -2.23 -1.49 3.26
N GLY A 53 -2.61 -2.78 3.23
CA GLY A 53 -4.02 -3.21 3.30
C GLY A 53 -4.75 -2.85 4.60
N VAL A 54 -4.01 -2.58 5.68
CA VAL A 54 -4.55 -2.17 6.99
C VAL A 54 -4.16 -0.74 7.35
N PHE A 55 -3.68 0.05 6.38
CA PHE A 55 -3.06 1.34 6.65
C PHE A 55 -4.02 2.54 6.72
N ILE A 56 -5.28 2.32 6.36
CA ILE A 56 -6.37 3.32 6.39
C ILE A 56 -6.39 4.19 7.66
N PRO A 57 -6.39 3.63 8.89
CA PRO A 57 -6.44 4.46 10.10
C PRO A 57 -5.20 5.33 10.28
N TYR A 58 -4.05 4.98 9.70
CA TYR A 58 -2.81 5.75 9.81
C TYR A 58 -2.70 6.86 8.77
N VAL A 59 -3.52 6.82 7.71
CA VAL A 59 -3.63 7.90 6.72
C VAL A 59 -4.81 8.82 7.00
N GLY A 60 -5.46 8.73 8.16
CA GLY A 60 -6.60 9.60 8.51
C GLY A 60 -7.96 9.09 8.06
N GLY A 61 -8.09 7.77 7.90
CA GLY A 61 -9.35 7.10 7.66
C GLY A 61 -9.67 6.89 6.18
N VAL A 62 -10.88 6.39 5.94
CA VAL A 62 -11.35 5.99 4.60
C VAL A 62 -11.42 7.16 3.61
N GLU A 63 -11.52 8.39 4.11
CA GLU A 63 -11.53 9.60 3.28
C GLU A 63 -10.21 9.82 2.53
N TYR A 64 -9.12 9.25 3.05
CA TYR A 64 -7.78 9.32 2.46
C TYR A 64 -7.29 7.95 1.99
N ALA A 65 -8.15 6.94 1.92
CA ALA A 65 -7.77 5.61 1.46
C ALA A 65 -7.23 5.60 0.03
N ASN A 66 -7.66 6.55 -0.80
CA ASN A 66 -7.20 6.73 -2.18
C ASN A 66 -5.68 6.91 -2.30
N VAL A 67 -5.00 7.46 -1.28
CA VAL A 67 -3.54 7.64 -1.30
C VAL A 67 -2.78 6.31 -1.27
N LEU A 68 -3.42 5.24 -0.81
CA LEU A 68 -2.83 3.90 -0.74
C LEU A 68 -2.98 3.13 -2.05
N LEU A 69 -3.81 3.62 -2.98
CA LEU A 69 -4.07 2.96 -4.26
C LEU A 69 -2.84 2.95 -5.18
N PRO A 70 -2.12 4.07 -5.41
CA PRO A 70 -0.93 4.06 -6.28
C PRO A 70 0.20 3.09 -5.87
N PRO A 71 0.63 3.00 -4.59
CA PRO A 71 1.66 2.02 -4.23
C PRO A 71 1.18 0.59 -4.42
N LEU A 72 -0.08 0.30 -4.08
CA LEU A 72 -0.64 -1.04 -4.26
C LEU A 72 -0.82 -1.42 -5.73
N GLU A 73 -1.24 -0.48 -6.57
CA GLU A 73 -1.30 -0.66 -8.02
C GLU A 73 0.06 -1.03 -8.58
N THR A 74 1.12 -0.34 -8.15
CA THR A 74 2.47 -0.67 -8.60
C THR A 74 2.88 -2.07 -8.16
N LEU A 75 2.56 -2.46 -6.91
CA LEU A 75 2.80 -3.81 -6.41
C LEU A 75 2.01 -4.89 -7.18
N CYS A 76 0.86 -4.55 -7.76
CA CYS A 76 0.12 -5.45 -8.65
C CYS A 76 0.80 -5.68 -10.00
N THR A 77 1.75 -4.82 -10.40
CA THR A 77 2.50 -4.96 -11.66
C THR A 77 3.82 -5.72 -11.51
N VAL A 78 4.22 -6.06 -10.29
CA VAL A 78 5.47 -6.78 -9.98
C VAL A 78 5.43 -8.21 -10.55
N GLU A 79 6.57 -8.76 -10.98
CA GLU A 79 6.63 -10.10 -11.59
C GLU A 79 6.23 -11.22 -10.60
N GLU A 80 6.59 -11.07 -9.33
CA GLU A 80 6.33 -12.06 -8.30
C GLU A 80 4.82 -12.21 -8.03
N THR A 81 4.31 -13.42 -8.26
CA THR A 81 2.88 -13.69 -8.17
C THR A 81 2.36 -13.59 -6.75
N CYS A 82 3.16 -13.99 -5.75
CA CYS A 82 2.77 -13.87 -4.34
C CYS A 82 2.55 -12.41 -3.94
N VAL A 83 3.41 -11.49 -4.42
CA VAL A 83 3.30 -10.05 -4.14
C VAL A 83 2.03 -9.49 -4.80
N ARG A 84 1.79 -9.83 -6.07
CA ARG A 84 0.59 -9.38 -6.78
C ARG A 84 -0.70 -9.83 -6.11
N ASP A 85 -0.81 -11.12 -5.78
CA ASP A 85 -2.00 -11.67 -5.11
C ASP A 85 -2.27 -10.93 -3.79
N LYS A 86 -1.21 -10.62 -3.05
CA LYS A 86 -1.31 -9.88 -1.79
C LYS A 86 -1.71 -8.43 -1.99
N ALA A 87 -1.16 -7.76 -3.01
CA ALA A 87 -1.52 -6.40 -3.35
C ALA A 87 -3.00 -6.29 -3.76
N VAL A 88 -3.50 -7.24 -4.56
CA VAL A 88 -4.91 -7.32 -4.93
C VAL A 88 -5.80 -7.57 -3.71
N GLU A 89 -5.40 -8.47 -2.80
CA GLU A 89 -6.13 -8.70 -1.53
C GLU A 89 -6.24 -7.41 -0.72
N SER A 90 -5.13 -6.68 -0.59
CA SER A 90 -5.07 -5.40 0.12
C SER A 90 -5.90 -4.31 -0.56
N LEU A 91 -5.86 -4.20 -1.89
CA LEU A 91 -6.72 -3.30 -2.66
C LEU A 91 -8.19 -3.60 -2.41
N CYS A 92 -8.60 -4.87 -2.52
CA CYS A 92 -9.99 -5.27 -2.28
C CYS A 92 -10.44 -4.91 -0.87
N ARG A 93 -9.57 -5.09 0.13
CA ARG A 93 -9.85 -4.76 1.53
C ARG A 93 -10.03 -3.26 1.76
N ILE A 94 -9.23 -2.44 1.06
CA ILE A 94 -9.35 -0.98 1.12
C ILE A 94 -10.62 -0.55 0.38
N GLY A 95 -10.84 -1.04 -0.84
CA GLY A 95 -12.03 -0.76 -1.64
C GLY A 95 -13.33 -1.10 -0.91
N ALA A 96 -13.38 -2.22 -0.18
CA ALA A 96 -14.54 -2.60 0.63
C ALA A 96 -14.88 -1.61 1.77
N GLN A 97 -13.93 -0.76 2.17
CA GLN A 97 -14.10 0.27 3.19
C GLN A 97 -14.26 1.68 2.60
N MET A 98 -13.93 1.86 1.32
CA MET A 98 -14.06 3.14 0.63
C MET A 98 -15.52 3.52 0.41
N ARG A 99 -15.79 4.82 0.27
CA ARG A 99 -17.11 5.33 -0.09
C ARG A 99 -17.39 5.04 -1.57
N GLU A 100 -18.67 4.92 -1.92
CA GLU A 100 -19.09 4.67 -3.31
C GLU A 100 -18.53 5.68 -4.31
N GLN A 101 -18.42 6.96 -3.92
CA GLN A 101 -17.84 8.01 -4.76
C GLN A 101 -16.36 7.74 -5.05
N ASP A 102 -15.56 7.48 -4.00
CA ASP A 102 -14.13 7.22 -4.12
C ASP A 102 -13.86 5.91 -4.88
N LEU A 103 -14.74 4.92 -4.74
CA LEU A 103 -14.70 3.68 -5.53
C LEU A 103 -14.85 3.96 -7.02
N VAL A 104 -15.85 4.75 -7.42
CA VAL A 104 -16.11 5.05 -8.82
C VAL A 104 -15.01 5.92 -9.43
N GLU A 105 -14.48 6.87 -8.66
CA GLU A 105 -13.49 7.85 -9.12
C GLU A 105 -12.08 7.27 -9.20
N TYR A 106 -11.65 6.45 -8.23
CA TYR A 106 -10.27 5.96 -8.15
C TYR A 106 -10.13 4.44 -8.26
N PHE A 107 -11.02 3.67 -7.63
CA PHE A 107 -10.87 2.19 -7.58
C PHE A 107 -11.26 1.50 -8.88
N ILE A 108 -12.38 1.88 -9.49
CA ILE A 108 -12.85 1.27 -10.76
C ILE A 108 -11.83 1.47 -11.91
N PRO A 109 -11.26 2.68 -12.12
CA PRO A 109 -10.21 2.87 -13.12
C PRO A 109 -9.00 1.97 -12.87
N LEU A 110 -8.51 1.93 -11.63
CA LEU A 110 -7.35 1.12 -11.24
C LEU A 110 -7.55 -0.37 -11.52
N VAL A 111 -8.71 -0.93 -11.14
CA VAL A 111 -9.00 -2.35 -11.43
C VAL A 111 -9.00 -2.64 -12.93
N LYS A 112 -9.47 -1.69 -13.76
CA LYS A 112 -9.41 -1.87 -15.21
C LYS A 112 -7.99 -1.82 -15.77
N GLU A 113 -7.10 -1.01 -15.18
CA GLU A 113 -5.69 -0.97 -15.59
C GLU A 113 -4.94 -2.24 -15.18
N VAL A 114 -5.18 -2.76 -13.97
CA VAL A 114 -4.52 -3.98 -13.48
C VAL A 114 -4.97 -5.24 -14.21
N GLU A 115 -6.21 -5.27 -14.73
CA GLU A 115 -6.74 -6.40 -15.52
C GLU A 115 -6.29 -6.39 -17.01
N SER A 116 -5.65 -5.33 -17.50
CA SER A 116 -5.28 -5.14 -18.91
C SER A 116 -3.89 -5.65 -19.25
#